data_AF-A0A366LMJ4-F1
#
_entry.id   AF-A0A366LMJ4-F1
#
_cell.length_a   1.000
_cell.length_b   1.000
_cell.length_c   1.000
_cell.angle_alpha   90.00
_cell.angle_beta   90.00
_cell.angle_gamma   90.00
#
_symmetry.space_group_name_H-M   'P 1'
#
loop_
_entity.id
_entity.type
_entity.pdbx_description
1 polymer ?
#
loop_
_entity_poly.entity_id
_entity_poly.type
_entity_poly.pdbx_seq_one_letter_code
_entity_poly.pdbx_strand_id
1 'polypeptide(L)'
;MADREIEGWRGYRINEIAGKADCAVSTYQPNLITLIAGGNDVIQNYEMDGAIGRLESLIKQISEDSPGVTVLVAGVQPFPDAARNARGDRFTAQIPALVDKLVDDGIRAVYTDLTGLEPADIGPDGIHPTDRGYGKIGEAFVKAADQARDNTWLEPVNPQAANTPSNPCGIKDYGPGAPPPASGKLGPNWDDRGVIQAQEFPSSNRFWMVDINKDGKAEFVTVDKDQNFRFWWNGGPSGTKWVPFVEGENSYKPKRGAVGNMLRFADVDGDDFPDCMVVHLGGRIDLRTWKADNPPGARMCMTDHAVADVYSDGSLGDPLTIDPATKIRFADVTGGGRDDYLLIKPDGTTTAWYNRGFKDGPPGNKSSDSRPGTRESHVPYLDWTPPQKISGPLQNPREIRYADLNGDKRADRILITAKGGARAWINEGAKGAGGKYRDIGRIAGDAEVPPKDVQFADLDGDDKADFVRIGWTGVTHAWLNELPPDDFDTFHP
;
A
#
# COMPACT_ATOMS: atom_id res chain seq x y z
N MET A 1 -11.99 1.00 0.53
CA MET A 1 -11.50 0.53 1.84
C MET A 1 -10.13 1.14 2.10
N ALA A 2 -9.94 1.79 3.24
CA ALA A 2 -8.68 2.45 3.61
C ALA A 2 -7.61 1.48 4.13
N ASP A 3 -8.05 0.33 4.66
CA ASP A 3 -7.21 -0.83 4.98
C ASP A 3 -7.50 -1.96 3.99
N ARG A 4 -6.46 -2.68 3.56
CA ARG A 4 -6.50 -3.78 2.58
C ARG A 4 -5.74 -5.01 3.08
N GLU A 5 -5.68 -5.19 4.39
CA GLU A 5 -5.19 -6.43 4.98
C GLU A 5 -5.96 -7.65 4.44
N ILE A 6 -5.22 -8.74 4.22
CA ILE A 6 -5.75 -9.98 3.64
C ILE A 6 -5.33 -11.16 4.51
N GLU A 7 -6.27 -12.05 4.79
CA GLU A 7 -6.06 -13.30 5.54
C GLU A 7 -6.16 -14.51 4.60
N GLY A 8 -5.34 -14.51 3.55
CA GLY A 8 -5.31 -15.60 2.57
C GLY A 8 -4.38 -16.73 3.00
N TRP A 9 -4.93 -17.94 3.14
CA TRP A 9 -4.17 -19.11 3.60
C TRP A 9 -4.14 -20.24 2.56
N ARG A 10 -2.95 -20.51 2.01
CA ARG A 10 -2.76 -21.52 0.97
C ARG A 10 -3.09 -22.91 1.52
N GLY A 11 -3.99 -23.61 0.83
CA GLY A 11 -4.33 -25.01 1.11
C GLY A 11 -5.33 -25.23 2.25
N TYR A 12 -5.79 -24.17 2.92
CA TYR A 12 -6.67 -24.29 4.08
C TYR A 12 -8.12 -24.53 3.66
N ARG A 13 -8.78 -25.44 4.38
CA ARG A 13 -10.22 -25.70 4.35
C ARG A 13 -10.96 -24.74 5.26
N ILE A 14 -12.29 -24.70 5.19
CA ILE A 14 -13.12 -23.76 5.97
C ILE A 14 -12.81 -23.81 7.48
N ASN A 15 -12.65 -24.99 8.08
CA ASN A 15 -12.33 -25.14 9.49
C ASN A 15 -10.91 -24.66 9.86
N GLU A 16 -9.96 -24.77 8.94
CA GLU A 16 -8.60 -24.26 9.15
C GLU A 16 -8.55 -22.74 9.00
N ILE A 17 -9.38 -22.18 8.12
CA ILE A 17 -9.63 -20.73 8.04
C ILE A 17 -10.25 -20.23 9.34
N ALA A 18 -11.23 -20.94 9.92
CA ALA A 18 -11.82 -20.59 11.22
C ALA A 18 -10.79 -20.52 12.35
N GLY A 19 -9.83 -21.45 12.38
CA GLY A 19 -8.73 -21.39 13.34
C GLY A 19 -7.81 -20.16 13.18
N LYS A 20 -7.76 -19.56 11.98
CA LYS A 20 -7.03 -18.29 11.74
C LYS A 20 -7.88 -17.07 12.06
N ALA A 21 -9.17 -17.12 11.74
CA ALA A 21 -10.14 -16.07 12.03
C ALA A 21 -10.24 -15.77 13.53
N ASP A 22 -10.17 -16.81 14.38
CA ASP A 22 -10.24 -16.73 15.85
C ASP A 22 -9.35 -15.62 16.43
N CYS A 23 -8.11 -15.56 15.95
CA CYS A 23 -7.22 -14.49 16.34
C CYS A 23 -7.39 -13.24 15.47
N ALA A 24 -7.41 -13.39 14.13
CA ALA A 24 -7.32 -12.24 13.23
C ALA A 24 -8.52 -11.30 13.39
N VAL A 25 -9.74 -11.84 13.47
CA VAL A 25 -10.97 -11.06 13.59
C VAL A 25 -11.06 -10.40 14.97
N SER A 26 -10.80 -11.17 16.03
CA SER A 26 -10.74 -10.66 17.41
C SER A 26 -9.70 -9.55 17.56
N THR A 27 -8.58 -9.66 16.86
CA THR A 27 -7.48 -8.68 16.91
C THR A 27 -7.81 -7.43 16.12
N TYR A 28 -8.09 -7.59 14.82
CA TYR A 28 -8.20 -6.48 13.86
C TYR A 28 -9.54 -5.78 13.87
N GLN A 29 -10.57 -6.42 14.46
CA GLN A 29 -11.90 -5.85 14.62
C GLN A 29 -12.45 -5.23 13.31
N PRO A 30 -12.43 -5.98 12.18
CA PRO A 30 -12.88 -5.46 10.90
C PRO A 30 -14.37 -5.13 10.94
N ASN A 31 -14.78 -4.06 10.25
CA ASN A 31 -16.19 -3.72 10.03
C ASN A 31 -16.77 -4.37 8.77
N LEU A 32 -15.93 -4.86 7.86
CA LEU A 32 -16.32 -5.51 6.61
C LEU A 32 -15.32 -6.63 6.26
N ILE A 33 -15.82 -7.82 5.96
CA ILE A 33 -15.01 -8.95 5.48
C ILE A 33 -15.55 -9.43 4.13
N THR A 34 -14.68 -9.57 3.14
CA THR A 34 -14.94 -10.33 1.91
C THR A 34 -14.47 -11.78 2.10
N LEU A 35 -15.38 -12.75 2.03
CA LEU A 35 -15.11 -14.14 2.34
C LEU A 35 -15.36 -15.05 1.12
N ILE A 36 -14.30 -15.73 0.66
CA ILE A 36 -14.38 -16.91 -0.20
C ILE A 36 -13.73 -18.06 0.56
N ALA A 37 -14.53 -19.03 1.01
CA ALA A 37 -14.06 -20.19 1.77
C ALA A 37 -14.75 -21.46 1.25
N GLY A 38 -13.98 -22.55 1.13
CA GLY A 38 -14.48 -23.85 0.63
C GLY A 38 -13.81 -24.37 -0.64
N GLY A 39 -12.95 -23.59 -1.29
CA GLY A 39 -12.24 -24.02 -2.50
C GLY A 39 -11.42 -25.30 -2.27
N ASN A 40 -10.68 -25.36 -1.16
CA ASN A 40 -9.91 -26.56 -0.81
C ASN A 40 -10.79 -27.72 -0.36
N ASP A 41 -11.92 -27.48 0.33
CA ASP A 41 -12.90 -28.51 0.65
C ASP A 41 -13.39 -29.20 -0.64
N VAL A 42 -13.73 -28.42 -1.67
CA VAL A 42 -14.17 -28.92 -2.98
C VAL A 42 -13.05 -29.68 -3.72
N ILE A 43 -11.85 -29.10 -3.79
CA ILE A 43 -10.70 -29.68 -4.49
C ILE A 43 -10.30 -31.03 -3.86
N GLN A 44 -10.29 -31.09 -2.52
CA GLN A 44 -9.89 -32.25 -1.73
C GLN A 44 -11.05 -33.24 -1.49
N ASN A 45 -12.28 -32.88 -1.88
CA ASN A 45 -13.51 -33.63 -1.59
C ASN A 45 -13.66 -33.92 -0.08
N TYR A 46 -13.39 -32.91 0.74
CA TYR A 46 -13.35 -33.04 2.18
C TYR A 46 -14.73 -32.83 2.78
N GLU A 47 -15.38 -33.92 3.20
CA GLU A 47 -16.62 -33.92 3.99
C GLU A 47 -17.66 -32.90 3.48
N MET A 48 -17.96 -32.96 2.17
CA MET A 48 -18.73 -31.92 1.49
C MET A 48 -20.16 -31.74 2.03
N ASP A 49 -20.75 -32.81 2.58
CA ASP A 49 -22.08 -32.74 3.21
C ASP A 49 -22.09 -31.79 4.43
N GLY A 50 -20.95 -31.62 5.10
CA GLY A 50 -20.78 -30.71 6.24
C GLY A 50 -20.21 -29.34 5.89
N ALA A 51 -19.84 -29.09 4.63
CA ALA A 51 -19.11 -27.89 4.24
C ALA A 51 -19.92 -26.60 4.50
N ILE A 52 -21.23 -26.61 4.21
CA ILE A 52 -22.08 -25.44 4.45
C ILE A 52 -22.23 -25.13 5.94
N GLY A 53 -22.28 -26.16 6.80
CA GLY A 53 -22.32 -25.98 8.25
C GLY A 53 -21.00 -25.44 8.83
N ARG A 54 -19.87 -25.84 8.24
CA ARG A 54 -18.56 -25.23 8.56
C ARG A 54 -18.52 -23.75 8.17
N LEU A 55 -19.06 -23.40 7.01
CA LEU A 55 -19.14 -22.00 6.56
C LEU A 55 -20.06 -21.17 7.46
N GLU A 56 -21.22 -21.71 7.84
CA GLU A 56 -22.12 -21.09 8.83
C GLU A 56 -21.39 -20.80 10.14
N SER A 57 -20.68 -21.80 10.67
CA SER A 57 -19.95 -21.69 11.94
C SER A 57 -18.86 -20.62 11.88
N LEU A 58 -18.12 -20.54 10.76
CA LEU A 58 -17.11 -19.51 10.53
C LEU A 58 -17.73 -18.10 10.53
N ILE A 59 -18.86 -17.90 9.84
CA ILE A 59 -19.50 -16.57 9.78
C ILE A 59 -20.07 -16.17 11.15
N LYS A 60 -20.64 -17.13 11.90
CA LYS A 60 -21.10 -16.91 13.28
C LYS A 60 -19.94 -16.50 14.18
N GLN A 61 -18.83 -17.23 14.13
CA GLN A 61 -17.60 -16.88 14.85
C GLN A 61 -17.12 -15.47 14.49
N ILE A 62 -17.02 -15.13 13.20
CA ILE A 62 -16.63 -13.79 12.75
C ILE A 62 -17.51 -12.70 13.38
N SER A 63 -18.83 -12.92 13.40
CA SER A 63 -19.79 -11.96 13.95
C SER A 63 -19.70 -11.82 15.47
N GLU A 64 -19.29 -12.88 16.17
CA GLU A 64 -19.06 -12.88 17.62
C GLU A 64 -17.74 -12.17 17.96
N ASP A 65 -16.69 -12.45 17.20
CA ASP A 65 -15.33 -11.94 17.42
C ASP A 65 -15.21 -10.44 17.07
N SER A 66 -15.97 -9.94 16.08
CA SER A 66 -16.03 -8.52 15.72
C SER A 66 -17.47 -8.02 15.67
N PRO A 67 -18.05 -7.58 16.80
CA PRO A 67 -19.43 -7.12 16.84
C PRO A 67 -19.70 -5.97 15.87
N GLY A 68 -20.72 -6.11 15.03
CA GLY A 68 -21.09 -5.12 14.01
C GLY A 68 -20.41 -5.32 12.64
N VAL A 69 -19.50 -6.29 12.51
CA VAL A 69 -18.92 -6.67 11.21
C VAL A 69 -19.99 -7.08 10.21
N THR A 70 -19.83 -6.68 8.96
CA THR A 70 -20.59 -7.23 7.83
C THR A 70 -19.74 -8.23 7.06
N VAL A 71 -20.30 -9.40 6.74
CA VAL A 71 -19.64 -10.44 5.95
C VAL A 71 -20.25 -10.52 4.56
N LEU A 72 -19.47 -10.18 3.54
CA LEU A 72 -19.81 -10.43 2.13
C LEU A 72 -19.28 -11.81 1.80
N VAL A 73 -20.15 -12.81 1.63
CA VAL A 73 -19.75 -14.21 1.43
C VAL A 73 -20.08 -14.67 0.02
N ALA A 74 -19.08 -15.23 -0.65
CA ALA A 74 -19.21 -15.77 -1.99
C ALA A 74 -19.02 -17.30 -2.02
N GLY A 75 -19.49 -17.91 -3.10
CA GLY A 75 -19.13 -19.28 -3.46
C GLY A 75 -17.72 -19.43 -4.00
N VAL A 76 -17.38 -20.64 -4.41
CA VAL A 76 -16.09 -20.94 -5.04
C VAL A 76 -16.11 -20.66 -6.53
N GLN A 77 -14.94 -20.35 -7.09
CA GLN A 77 -14.72 -20.20 -8.53
C GLN A 77 -15.03 -21.50 -9.31
N PRO A 78 -15.32 -21.42 -10.62
CA PRO A 78 -15.46 -22.61 -11.44
C PRO A 78 -14.14 -23.40 -11.53
N PHE A 79 -14.25 -24.71 -11.71
CA PHE A 79 -13.12 -25.63 -11.87
C PHE A 79 -13.17 -26.29 -13.25
N PRO A 80 -12.06 -26.36 -14.00
CA PRO A 80 -12.04 -27.08 -15.29
C PRO A 80 -12.31 -28.58 -15.16
N ASP A 81 -12.00 -29.19 -14.01
CA ASP A 81 -12.35 -30.58 -13.71
C ASP A 81 -13.85 -30.71 -13.41
N ALA A 82 -14.57 -31.49 -14.20
CA ALA A 82 -16.03 -31.62 -14.13
C ALA A 82 -16.53 -32.12 -12.76
N ALA A 83 -15.77 -33.02 -12.10
CA ALA A 83 -16.17 -33.55 -10.80
C ALA A 83 -16.01 -32.51 -9.68
N ARG A 84 -14.91 -31.74 -9.70
CA ARG A 84 -14.70 -30.59 -8.81
C ARG A 84 -15.74 -29.51 -9.08
N ASN A 85 -16.01 -29.18 -10.34
CA ASN A 85 -17.01 -28.17 -10.69
C ASN A 85 -18.39 -28.53 -10.15
N ALA A 86 -18.85 -29.76 -10.41
CA ALA A 86 -20.16 -30.20 -9.92
C ALA A 86 -20.25 -30.22 -8.38
N ARG A 87 -19.14 -30.44 -7.67
CA ARG A 87 -19.09 -30.30 -6.20
C ARG A 87 -19.14 -28.83 -5.78
N GLY A 88 -18.36 -27.97 -6.45
CA GLY A 88 -18.36 -26.53 -6.23
C GLY A 88 -19.73 -25.90 -6.46
N ASP A 89 -20.39 -26.24 -7.56
CA ASP A 89 -21.73 -25.75 -7.91
C ASP A 89 -22.76 -26.13 -6.84
N ARG A 90 -22.73 -27.40 -6.37
CA ARG A 90 -23.62 -27.87 -5.30
C ARG A 90 -23.36 -27.19 -3.96
N PHE A 91 -22.11 -26.89 -3.64
CA PHE A 91 -21.75 -26.14 -2.43
C PHE A 91 -22.20 -24.68 -2.52
N THR A 92 -21.83 -23.99 -3.60
CA THR A 92 -22.17 -22.57 -3.84
C THR A 92 -23.68 -22.34 -3.87
N ALA A 93 -24.47 -23.25 -4.44
CA ALA A 93 -25.93 -23.14 -4.50
C ALA A 93 -26.62 -23.12 -3.13
N GLN A 94 -25.95 -23.56 -2.06
CA GLN A 94 -26.51 -23.54 -0.70
C GLN A 94 -26.27 -22.21 0.03
N ILE A 95 -25.36 -21.36 -0.46
CA ILE A 95 -24.93 -20.14 0.24
C ILE A 95 -26.04 -19.08 0.33
N PRO A 96 -26.88 -18.82 -0.69
CA PRO A 96 -27.96 -17.84 -0.57
C PRO A 96 -28.92 -18.15 0.59
N ALA A 97 -29.36 -19.40 0.71
CA ALA A 97 -30.24 -19.82 1.82
C ALA A 97 -29.53 -19.78 3.19
N LEU A 98 -28.21 -20.02 3.22
CA LEU A 98 -27.41 -19.80 4.43
C LEU A 98 -27.38 -18.32 4.82
N VAL A 99 -27.20 -17.42 3.85
CA VAL A 99 -27.20 -15.96 4.12
C VAL A 99 -28.56 -15.51 4.65
N ASP A 100 -29.66 -15.96 4.05
CA ASP A 100 -31.01 -15.65 4.55
C ASP A 100 -31.18 -16.08 6.01
N LYS A 101 -30.76 -17.31 6.34
CA LYS A 101 -30.77 -17.83 7.71
C LYS A 101 -29.90 -16.99 8.67
N LEU A 102 -28.71 -16.59 8.25
CA LEU A 102 -27.81 -15.78 9.08
C LEU A 102 -28.41 -14.39 9.35
N VAL A 103 -29.04 -13.78 8.34
CA VAL A 103 -29.74 -12.50 8.49
C VAL A 103 -30.93 -12.63 9.44
N ASP A 104 -31.70 -13.71 9.35
CA ASP A 104 -32.79 -14.01 10.30
C ASP A 104 -32.27 -14.20 11.74
N ASP A 105 -31.05 -14.75 11.88
CA ASP A 105 -30.34 -14.87 13.16
C ASP A 105 -29.72 -13.53 13.64
N GLY A 106 -29.90 -12.43 12.90
CA GLY A 106 -29.41 -11.09 13.23
C GLY A 106 -27.96 -10.79 12.80
N ILE A 107 -27.35 -11.68 12.01
CA ILE A 107 -25.98 -11.52 11.50
C ILE A 107 -26.00 -10.74 10.19
N ARG A 108 -25.14 -9.74 10.07
CA ARG A 108 -24.99 -8.93 8.85
C ARG A 108 -24.21 -9.71 7.81
N ALA A 109 -24.91 -10.42 6.93
CA ALA A 109 -24.32 -11.16 5.83
C ALA A 109 -24.95 -10.76 4.49
N VAL A 110 -24.14 -10.69 3.44
CA VAL A 110 -24.59 -10.45 2.06
C VAL A 110 -24.01 -11.53 1.16
N TYR A 111 -24.84 -12.13 0.32
CA TYR A 111 -24.37 -13.06 -0.69
C TYR A 111 -23.70 -12.30 -1.85
N THR A 112 -22.45 -12.69 -2.15
CA THR A 112 -21.71 -12.19 -3.30
C THR A 112 -21.82 -13.20 -4.45
N ASP A 113 -22.55 -12.82 -5.49
CA ASP A 113 -22.75 -13.65 -6.68
C ASP A 113 -21.52 -13.64 -7.61
N LEU A 114 -20.90 -14.80 -7.78
CA LEU A 114 -19.74 -15.02 -8.68
C LEU A 114 -20.10 -15.80 -9.95
N THR A 115 -21.39 -15.99 -10.26
CA THR A 115 -21.84 -16.78 -11.41
C THR A 115 -21.40 -16.21 -12.76
N GLY A 116 -20.92 -14.96 -12.82
CA GLY A 116 -20.33 -14.34 -14.02
C GLY A 116 -18.91 -14.80 -14.36
N LEU A 117 -18.29 -15.68 -13.56
CA LEU A 117 -16.99 -16.28 -13.85
C LEU A 117 -17.12 -17.39 -14.90
N GLU A 118 -16.24 -17.36 -15.89
CA GLU A 118 -16.18 -18.31 -17.00
C GLU A 118 -14.93 -19.19 -16.87
N PRO A 119 -14.84 -20.35 -17.54
CA PRO A 119 -13.63 -21.16 -17.54
C PRO A 119 -12.37 -20.39 -17.99
N ALA A 120 -12.52 -19.41 -18.89
CA ALA A 120 -11.43 -18.54 -19.35
C ALA A 120 -10.91 -17.57 -18.28
N ASP A 121 -11.67 -17.39 -17.19
CA ASP A 121 -11.25 -16.58 -16.04
C ASP A 121 -10.40 -17.38 -15.06
N ILE A 122 -10.16 -18.67 -15.30
CA ILE A 122 -9.33 -19.55 -14.48
C ILE A 122 -7.99 -19.78 -15.17
N GLY A 123 -6.92 -19.61 -14.40
CA GLY A 123 -5.56 -19.74 -14.88
C GLY A 123 -5.19 -21.18 -15.28
N PRO A 124 -4.00 -21.37 -15.87
CA PRO A 124 -3.55 -22.67 -16.37
C PRO A 124 -3.44 -23.76 -15.29
N ASP A 125 -3.37 -23.40 -14.02
CA ASP A 125 -3.36 -24.37 -12.91
C ASP A 125 -4.75 -24.96 -12.60
N GLY A 126 -5.79 -24.43 -13.24
CA GLY A 126 -7.18 -24.88 -13.07
C GLY A 126 -7.76 -24.61 -11.68
N ILE A 127 -7.12 -23.75 -10.89
CA ILE A 127 -7.51 -23.45 -9.51
C ILE A 127 -7.64 -21.94 -9.30
N HIS A 128 -6.63 -21.16 -9.67
CA HIS A 128 -6.58 -19.74 -9.35
C HIS A 128 -7.16 -18.90 -10.50
N PRO A 129 -8.00 -17.89 -10.20
CA PRO A 129 -8.45 -16.95 -11.21
C PRO A 129 -7.28 -16.23 -11.91
N THR A 130 -7.49 -15.86 -13.17
CA THR A 130 -6.64 -14.91 -13.90
C THR A 130 -6.87 -13.50 -13.39
N ASP A 131 -6.06 -12.53 -13.83
CA ASP A 131 -6.24 -11.11 -13.53
C ASP A 131 -7.66 -10.63 -13.91
N ARG A 132 -8.18 -11.07 -15.07
CA ARG A 132 -9.57 -10.82 -15.48
C ARG A 132 -10.58 -11.42 -14.49
N GLY A 133 -10.36 -12.68 -14.08
CA GLY A 133 -11.22 -13.36 -13.11
C GLY A 133 -11.24 -12.67 -11.74
N TYR A 134 -10.08 -12.28 -11.21
CA TYR A 134 -9.99 -11.49 -9.98
C TYR A 134 -10.67 -10.12 -10.13
N GLY A 135 -10.61 -9.50 -11.31
CA GLY A 135 -11.36 -8.27 -11.60
C GLY A 135 -12.88 -8.46 -11.43
N LYS A 136 -13.45 -9.50 -12.04
CA LYS A 136 -14.88 -9.85 -11.90
C LYS A 136 -15.27 -10.16 -10.46
N ILE A 137 -14.42 -10.88 -9.71
CA ILE A 137 -14.63 -11.14 -8.28
C ILE A 137 -14.66 -9.82 -7.49
N GLY A 138 -13.73 -8.91 -7.77
CA GLY A 138 -13.69 -7.59 -7.15
C GLY A 138 -14.96 -6.78 -7.41
N GLU A 139 -15.43 -6.73 -8.66
CA GLU A 139 -16.69 -6.06 -9.03
C GLU A 139 -17.90 -6.63 -8.29
N ALA A 140 -17.98 -7.96 -8.17
CA ALA A 140 -19.05 -8.61 -7.42
C ALA A 140 -19.04 -8.24 -5.93
N PHE A 141 -17.86 -8.20 -5.30
CA PHE A 141 -17.74 -7.76 -3.91
C PHE A 141 -18.05 -6.27 -3.73
N VAL A 142 -17.70 -5.41 -4.68
CA VAL A 142 -18.10 -3.99 -4.65
C VAL A 142 -19.63 -3.88 -4.68
N LYS A 143 -20.31 -4.62 -5.55
CA LYS A 143 -21.78 -4.66 -5.61
C LYS A 143 -22.39 -5.16 -4.29
N ALA A 144 -21.82 -6.20 -3.69
CA ALA A 144 -22.28 -6.70 -2.38
C ALA A 144 -22.02 -5.67 -1.26
N ALA A 145 -20.92 -4.93 -1.32
CA ALA A 145 -20.64 -3.83 -0.38
C ALA A 145 -21.61 -2.66 -0.54
N ASP A 146 -22.01 -2.32 -1.77
CA ASP A 146 -23.06 -1.33 -2.03
C ASP A 146 -24.40 -1.78 -1.42
N GLN A 147 -24.77 -3.05 -1.55
CA GLN A 147 -25.96 -3.60 -0.90
C GLN A 147 -25.87 -3.53 0.63
N ALA A 148 -24.72 -3.86 1.21
CA ALA A 148 -24.49 -3.71 2.66
C ALA A 148 -24.62 -2.24 3.11
N ARG A 149 -24.10 -1.30 2.32
CA ARG A 149 -24.25 0.14 2.58
C ARG A 149 -25.72 0.54 2.55
N ASP A 150 -26.48 0.11 1.55
CA ASP A 150 -27.88 0.46 1.37
C ASP A 150 -28.75 -0.12 2.50
N ASN A 151 -28.35 -1.27 3.05
CA ASN A 151 -28.94 -1.86 4.26
C ASN A 151 -28.49 -1.17 5.57
N THR A 152 -27.63 -0.15 5.50
CA THR A 152 -27.03 0.54 6.65
C THR A 152 -26.24 -0.42 7.56
N TRP A 153 -25.58 -1.42 6.97
CA TRP A 153 -24.79 -2.43 7.70
C TRP A 153 -23.29 -2.10 7.76
N LEU A 154 -22.85 -1.04 7.10
CA LEU A 154 -21.45 -0.57 7.18
C LEU A 154 -21.30 0.46 8.31
N GLU A 155 -20.75 0.02 9.43
CA GLU A 155 -20.41 0.88 10.58
C GLU A 155 -18.92 1.28 10.56
N PRO A 156 -18.51 2.34 11.29
CA PRO A 156 -17.09 2.62 11.53
C PRO A 156 -16.38 1.41 12.14
N VAL A 157 -15.09 1.23 11.85
CA VAL A 157 -14.28 0.17 12.46
C VAL A 157 -14.28 0.28 13.98
N ASN A 158 -14.45 -0.88 14.64
CA ASN A 158 -14.20 -1.00 16.06
C ASN A 158 -12.70 -0.70 16.34
N PRO A 159 -12.36 -0.15 17.52
CA PRO A 159 -10.96 -0.03 17.89
C PRO A 159 -10.30 -1.41 17.90
N GLN A 160 -9.17 -1.53 17.20
CA GLN A 160 -8.32 -2.72 17.29
C GLN A 160 -8.00 -3.04 18.76
N ALA A 161 -7.88 -4.32 19.10
CA ALA A 161 -7.51 -4.73 20.46
C ALA A 161 -6.24 -3.99 20.94
N ALA A 162 -6.29 -3.44 22.15
CA ALA A 162 -5.17 -2.68 22.72
C ALA A 162 -3.98 -3.63 23.02
N ASN A 163 -2.77 -3.21 22.66
CA ASN A 163 -1.51 -3.92 22.94
C ASN A 163 -1.33 -5.27 22.23
N THR A 164 -1.81 -5.38 21.00
CA THR A 164 -1.51 -6.50 20.11
C THR A 164 0.01 -6.63 19.89
N PRO A 165 0.63 -7.79 20.19
CA PRO A 165 2.03 -8.07 19.83
C PRO A 165 2.27 -7.89 18.33
N SER A 166 3.53 -7.80 17.88
CA SER A 166 3.87 -7.69 16.45
C SER A 166 3.33 -8.85 15.58
N ASN A 167 3.02 -9.99 16.21
CA ASN A 167 2.48 -11.17 15.54
C ASN A 167 1.43 -11.89 16.42
N PRO A 168 0.21 -11.33 16.54
CA PRO A 168 -0.82 -11.88 17.43
C PRO A 168 -1.38 -13.22 16.93
N CYS A 169 -1.44 -13.41 15.61
CA CYS A 169 -2.25 -14.46 14.98
C CYS A 169 -1.45 -15.53 14.22
N GLY A 170 -0.13 -15.56 14.42
CA GLY A 170 0.73 -16.51 13.75
C GLY A 170 0.65 -16.42 12.23
N ILE A 171 0.26 -15.25 11.68
CA ILE A 171 0.71 -14.85 10.35
C ILE A 171 2.21 -14.73 10.51
N LYS A 172 2.95 -15.68 9.97
CA LYS A 172 4.39 -15.48 9.88
C LYS A 172 4.57 -14.47 8.77
N ASP A 173 4.96 -13.23 9.12
CA ASP A 173 6.02 -12.64 8.32
C ASP A 173 7.14 -13.67 8.33
N TYR A 174 7.68 -14.02 7.17
CA TYR A 174 8.73 -15.04 7.12
C TYR A 174 9.91 -14.68 8.03
N GLY A 175 9.98 -13.43 8.49
CA GLY A 175 10.88 -12.99 9.54
C GLY A 175 12.32 -13.39 9.20
N PRO A 176 13.22 -13.46 10.18
CA PRO A 176 14.54 -14.05 9.97
C PRO A 176 14.52 -15.59 9.82
N GLY A 177 13.34 -16.23 9.75
CA GLY A 177 13.14 -17.66 10.08
C GLY A 177 12.82 -18.61 8.93
N ALA A 178 12.57 -18.11 7.73
CA ALA A 178 12.75 -18.89 6.51
C ALA A 178 13.90 -18.23 5.73
N PRO A 179 14.82 -18.99 5.12
CA PRO A 179 15.77 -18.38 4.21
C PRO A 179 14.95 -17.59 3.19
N PRO A 180 15.27 -16.31 2.97
CA PRO A 180 14.57 -15.56 1.95
C PRO A 180 14.63 -16.31 0.63
N PRO A 181 13.67 -16.08 -0.29
CA PRO A 181 13.71 -16.67 -1.62
C PRO A 181 15.14 -16.59 -2.14
N ALA A 182 15.71 -17.75 -2.49
CA ALA A 182 17.14 -17.88 -2.80
C ALA A 182 17.66 -16.67 -3.59
N SER A 183 18.79 -16.12 -3.14
CA SER A 183 19.45 -14.85 -3.51
C SER A 183 19.74 -14.62 -5.01
N GLY A 184 19.16 -15.41 -5.92
CA GLY A 184 19.26 -15.26 -7.37
C GLY A 184 17.92 -15.19 -8.10
N LYS A 185 16.77 -15.11 -7.41
CA LYS A 185 15.47 -15.01 -8.09
C LYS A 185 15.25 -13.68 -8.78
N LEU A 186 15.76 -12.57 -8.24
CA LEU A 186 15.65 -11.24 -8.86
C LEU A 186 16.58 -11.07 -10.07
N GLY A 187 17.64 -11.87 -10.16
CA GLY A 187 18.63 -11.80 -11.22
C GLY A 187 20.03 -11.48 -10.68
N PRO A 188 21.06 -11.49 -11.54
CA PRO A 188 22.45 -11.35 -11.13
C PRO A 188 22.84 -9.92 -10.71
N ASN A 189 22.07 -8.90 -11.11
CA ASN A 189 22.35 -7.49 -10.86
C ASN A 189 21.59 -6.94 -9.63
N TRP A 190 21.09 -7.84 -8.77
CA TRP A 190 20.41 -7.50 -7.52
C TRP A 190 21.16 -8.18 -6.36
N ASP A 191 22.02 -7.42 -5.68
CA ASP A 191 22.89 -7.96 -4.64
C ASP A 191 22.14 -8.13 -3.32
N ASP A 192 21.91 -9.38 -2.93
CA ASP A 192 21.12 -9.74 -1.75
C ASP A 192 21.84 -9.38 -0.43
N ARG A 193 21.25 -8.47 0.35
CA ARG A 193 21.77 -8.04 1.66
C ARG A 193 21.07 -8.67 2.86
N GLY A 194 20.16 -9.60 2.63
CA GLY A 194 19.40 -10.26 3.68
C GLY A 194 18.49 -9.30 4.45
N VAL A 195 18.07 -9.73 5.63
CA VAL A 195 17.26 -8.90 6.53
C VAL A 195 18.12 -7.77 7.11
N ILE A 196 17.78 -6.52 6.77
CA ILE A 196 18.47 -5.32 7.22
C ILE A 196 17.78 -4.65 8.43
N GLN A 197 16.48 -4.92 8.61
CA GLN A 197 15.71 -4.57 9.81
C GLN A 197 14.87 -5.78 10.24
N ALA A 198 15.15 -6.34 11.41
CA ALA A 198 14.49 -7.53 11.93
C ALA A 198 13.44 -7.25 13.01
N GLN A 199 13.38 -6.01 13.52
CA GLN A 199 12.39 -5.61 14.50
C GLN A 199 10.99 -5.67 13.88
N GLU A 200 10.10 -6.38 14.55
CA GLU A 200 8.69 -6.45 14.17
C GLU A 200 7.86 -5.38 14.91
N PHE A 201 6.82 -4.90 14.25
CA PHE A 201 5.89 -3.89 14.72
C PHE A 201 4.45 -4.40 14.58
N PRO A 202 3.47 -3.79 15.29
CA PRO A 202 2.05 -4.06 15.04
C PRO A 202 1.72 -3.81 13.56
N SER A 203 0.90 -4.66 12.98
CA SER A 203 0.52 -4.61 11.56
C SER A 203 -0.31 -3.41 11.14
N SER A 204 -0.96 -2.76 12.11
CA SER A 204 -1.57 -1.46 11.92
C SER A 204 -0.56 -0.36 11.54
N ASN A 205 0.74 -0.61 11.77
CA ASN A 205 1.78 0.33 11.40
C ASN A 205 1.95 0.37 9.88
N ARG A 206 2.50 1.49 9.44
CA ARG A 206 2.94 1.70 8.06
C ARG A 206 4.41 2.04 8.05
N PHE A 207 5.06 1.80 6.92
CA PHE A 207 6.51 1.89 6.79
C PHE A 207 6.91 2.73 5.58
N TRP A 208 7.98 3.50 5.74
CA TRP A 208 8.60 4.30 4.70
C TRP A 208 10.12 4.12 4.75
N MET A 209 10.76 4.32 3.61
CA MET A 209 12.21 4.48 3.48
C MET A 209 12.45 5.91 3.02
N VAL A 210 13.19 6.69 3.80
CA VAL A 210 13.34 8.14 3.58
C VAL A 210 14.72 8.60 4.06
N ASP A 211 15.47 9.34 3.25
CA ASP A 211 16.76 9.91 3.67
C ASP A 211 16.54 11.11 4.61
N ILE A 212 16.71 10.88 5.90
CA ILE A 212 16.44 11.84 6.98
C ILE A 212 17.65 12.74 7.24
N ASN A 213 18.87 12.25 7.01
CA ASN A 213 20.10 12.97 7.37
C ASN A 213 20.88 13.54 6.17
N LYS A 214 20.43 13.28 4.94
CA LYS A 214 21.05 13.66 3.67
C LYS A 214 22.40 13.01 3.41
N ASP A 215 22.56 11.77 3.84
CA ASP A 215 23.75 11.00 3.50
C ASP A 215 23.57 10.16 2.22
N GLY A 216 22.43 10.33 1.53
CA GLY A 216 22.04 9.59 0.32
C GLY A 216 21.32 8.29 0.64
N LYS A 217 21.21 7.90 1.91
CA LYS A 217 20.68 6.60 2.31
C LYS A 217 19.35 6.75 3.00
N ALA A 218 18.39 5.95 2.56
CA ALA A 218 17.07 5.95 3.15
C ALA A 218 17.08 5.29 4.54
N GLU A 219 16.58 6.02 5.53
CA GLU A 219 16.23 5.52 6.85
C GLU A 219 14.89 4.79 6.86
N PHE A 220 14.78 3.82 7.77
CA PHE A 220 13.53 3.11 8.01
C PHE A 220 12.63 3.91 8.96
N VAL A 221 11.42 4.22 8.54
CA VAL A 221 10.41 4.94 9.34
C VAL A 221 9.19 4.05 9.57
N THR A 222 8.70 3.98 10.81
CA THR A 222 7.41 3.36 11.15
C THR A 222 6.44 4.41 11.66
N VAL A 223 5.21 4.43 11.14
CA VAL A 223 4.11 5.27 11.64
C VAL A 223 3.04 4.36 12.22
N ASP A 224 2.63 4.63 13.45
CA ASP A 224 1.55 3.92 14.12
C ASP A 224 0.17 4.37 13.63
N LYS A 225 -0.89 3.67 14.04
CA LYS A 225 -2.27 3.98 13.65
C LYS A 225 -2.73 5.39 14.05
N ASP A 226 -2.15 5.96 15.10
CA ASP A 226 -2.50 7.28 15.66
C ASP A 226 -1.53 8.38 15.19
N GLN A 227 -0.73 8.08 14.16
CA GLN A 227 0.22 8.97 13.50
C GLN A 227 1.48 9.33 14.29
N ASN A 228 1.75 8.74 15.46
CA ASN A 228 3.10 8.84 16.00
C ASN A 228 4.03 8.02 15.11
N PHE A 229 5.27 8.46 14.97
CA PHE A 229 6.23 7.71 14.20
C PHE A 229 7.57 7.61 14.93
N ARG A 230 8.35 6.61 14.53
CA ARG A 230 9.74 6.39 14.92
C ARG A 230 10.55 6.13 13.67
N PHE A 231 11.85 6.34 13.73
CA PHE A 231 12.73 6.03 12.62
C PHE A 231 14.05 5.44 13.12
N TRP A 232 14.79 4.80 12.23
CA TRP A 232 16.09 4.22 12.53
C TRP A 232 17.11 4.63 11.47
N TRP A 233 18.26 5.11 11.93
CA TRP A 233 19.42 5.50 11.14
C TRP A 233 19.95 4.37 10.29
N ASN A 234 20.18 4.64 9.00
CA ASN A 234 20.78 3.68 8.09
C ASN A 234 22.31 3.89 8.05
N GLY A 235 23.05 3.05 8.76
CA GLY A 235 24.51 3.06 8.68
C GLY A 235 25.08 2.55 7.35
N GLY A 236 24.22 2.02 6.47
CA GLY A 236 24.56 1.38 5.22
C GLY A 236 25.23 0.01 5.42
N PRO A 237 25.76 -0.56 4.33
CA PRO A 237 26.51 -1.80 4.40
C PRO A 237 27.95 -1.61 4.90
N SER A 238 28.45 -2.60 5.63
CA SER A 238 29.85 -2.73 6.06
C SER A 238 30.42 -4.05 5.55
N GLY A 239 31.11 -4.02 4.41
CA GLY A 239 31.55 -5.23 3.72
C GLY A 239 30.33 -6.03 3.24
N THR A 240 30.25 -7.31 3.58
CA THR A 240 29.14 -8.19 3.16
C THR A 240 27.93 -8.20 4.09
N LYS A 241 27.88 -7.30 5.10
CA LYS A 241 26.80 -7.26 6.10
C LYS A 241 26.22 -5.86 6.24
N TRP A 242 24.96 -5.77 6.63
CA TRP A 242 24.35 -4.50 6.99
C TRP A 242 24.75 -4.03 8.39
N VAL A 243 24.95 -2.72 8.57
CA VAL A 243 25.06 -2.13 9.91
C VAL A 243 23.66 -2.06 10.51
N PRO A 244 23.42 -2.59 11.73
CA PRO A 244 22.10 -2.55 12.33
C PRO A 244 21.53 -1.13 12.38
N PHE A 245 20.28 -1.00 11.96
CA PHE A 245 19.50 0.22 12.05
C PHE A 245 19.37 0.64 13.52
N VAL A 246 19.73 1.89 13.84
CA VAL A 246 19.71 2.41 15.22
C VAL A 246 18.58 3.42 15.37
N GLU A 247 17.70 3.23 16.36
CA GLU A 247 16.56 4.11 16.58
C GLU A 247 17.02 5.57 16.80
N GLY A 248 16.42 6.48 16.04
CA GLY A 248 16.58 7.92 16.20
C GLY A 248 15.46 8.53 17.05
N GLU A 249 15.65 9.79 17.44
CA GLU A 249 14.65 10.55 18.18
C GLU A 249 13.89 11.49 17.25
N ASN A 250 12.60 11.70 17.47
CA ASN A 250 11.83 12.76 16.83
C ASN A 250 10.92 13.47 17.84
N SER A 251 10.57 14.71 17.51
CA SER A 251 9.75 15.58 18.35
C SER A 251 8.30 15.70 17.85
N TYR A 252 7.93 14.94 16.82
CA TYR A 252 6.59 15.01 16.25
C TYR A 252 5.55 14.60 17.27
N LYS A 253 4.51 15.42 17.39
CA LYS A 253 3.33 15.15 18.21
C LYS A 253 2.09 15.30 17.34
N PRO A 254 1.41 14.19 17.00
CA PRO A 254 0.20 14.24 16.21
C PRO A 254 -0.95 14.86 16.99
N LYS A 255 -1.94 15.40 16.26
CA LYS A 255 -3.18 15.90 16.86
C LYS A 255 -4.03 14.74 17.38
N ARG A 256 -4.91 14.99 18.36
CA ARG A 256 -5.88 13.99 18.81
C ARG A 256 -6.78 13.54 17.64
N GLY A 257 -6.93 12.23 17.46
CA GLY A 257 -7.70 11.64 16.36
C GLY A 257 -6.97 11.61 15.02
N ALA A 258 -5.66 11.88 15.01
CA ALA A 258 -4.81 11.71 13.84
C ALA A 258 -4.80 10.24 13.38
N VAL A 259 -4.72 10.05 12.06
CA VAL A 259 -4.72 8.72 11.43
C VAL A 259 -3.36 8.50 10.77
N GLY A 260 -2.69 7.40 11.10
CA GLY A 260 -1.36 7.05 10.60
C GLY A 260 -1.29 6.94 9.08
N ASN A 261 -2.31 6.33 8.47
CA ASN A 261 -2.40 6.12 7.02
C ASN A 261 -2.44 7.41 6.19
N MET A 262 -2.55 8.57 6.82
CA MET A 262 -2.55 9.88 6.15
C MET A 262 -1.19 10.57 6.14
N LEU A 263 -0.25 10.17 7.03
CA LEU A 263 1.07 10.77 7.09
C LEU A 263 1.92 10.31 5.90
N ARG A 264 2.63 11.24 5.28
CA ARG A 264 3.57 11.03 4.17
C ARG A 264 4.85 11.79 4.46
N PHE A 265 5.93 11.34 3.83
CA PHE A 265 7.25 11.95 3.85
C PHE A 265 7.68 12.20 2.41
N ALA A 266 8.10 13.42 2.10
CA ALA A 266 8.56 13.83 0.77
C ALA A 266 9.28 15.18 0.88
N ASP A 267 10.25 15.47 0.03
CA ASP A 267 10.86 16.81 -0.02
C ASP A 267 9.99 17.75 -0.87
N VAL A 268 9.16 18.59 -0.24
CA VAL A 268 8.26 19.48 -0.98
C VAL A 268 8.74 20.93 -1.01
N ASP A 269 9.61 21.34 -0.10
CA ASP A 269 10.19 22.67 -0.09
C ASP A 269 11.51 22.78 -0.90
N GLY A 270 12.06 21.63 -1.29
CA GLY A 270 13.23 21.50 -2.16
C GLY A 270 14.52 21.75 -1.40
N ASP A 271 14.50 21.54 -0.08
CA ASP A 271 15.69 21.67 0.72
C ASP A 271 16.53 20.40 0.72
N ASP A 272 16.06 19.26 0.17
CA ASP A 272 16.56 17.87 0.19
C ASP A 272 16.23 17.07 1.47
N PHE A 273 15.55 17.65 2.47
CA PHE A 273 15.07 16.91 3.65
C PHE A 273 13.61 16.50 3.46
N PRO A 274 13.19 15.38 4.04
CA PRO A 274 11.81 14.92 3.90
C PRO A 274 10.86 15.69 4.81
N ASP A 275 9.92 16.40 4.22
CA ASP A 275 8.84 17.07 4.93
C ASP A 275 7.72 16.11 5.32
N CYS A 276 6.98 16.47 6.36
CA CYS A 276 5.88 15.67 6.87
C CYS A 276 4.54 16.23 6.39
N MET A 277 3.71 15.38 5.82
CA MET A 277 2.42 15.78 5.25
C MET A 277 1.30 14.88 5.73
N VAL A 278 0.25 15.47 6.30
CA VAL A 278 -1.02 14.75 6.50
C VAL A 278 -1.92 15.03 5.31
N VAL A 279 -2.11 14.00 4.48
CA VAL A 279 -2.79 14.14 3.19
C VAL A 279 -4.20 13.56 3.24
N HIS A 280 -5.17 14.37 2.83
CA HIS A 280 -6.60 14.04 2.85
C HIS A 280 -7.09 13.69 1.44
N LEU A 281 -8.11 12.83 1.33
CA LEU A 281 -8.72 12.46 0.03
C LEU A 281 -9.42 13.62 -0.70
N GLY A 282 -9.59 14.76 -0.03
CA GLY A 282 -10.07 16.01 -0.61
C GLY A 282 -8.99 16.88 -1.27
N GLY A 283 -7.72 16.43 -1.28
CA GLY A 283 -6.58 17.20 -1.76
C GLY A 283 -5.96 18.14 -0.72
N ARG A 284 -6.56 18.26 0.48
CA ARG A 284 -5.99 19.04 1.58
C ARG A 284 -4.68 18.41 2.09
N ILE A 285 -3.69 19.24 2.39
CA ILE A 285 -2.40 18.84 2.95
C ILE A 285 -2.08 19.69 4.20
N ASP A 286 -2.00 19.06 5.36
CA ASP A 286 -1.38 19.69 6.54
C ASP A 286 0.14 19.45 6.47
N LEU A 287 0.88 20.45 5.98
CA LEU A 287 2.31 20.36 5.72
C LEU A 287 3.13 20.88 6.91
N ARG A 288 4.16 20.12 7.29
CA ARG A 288 5.21 20.55 8.20
C ARG A 288 6.58 20.33 7.60
N THR A 289 7.31 21.41 7.34
CA THR A 289 8.65 21.26 6.75
C THR A 289 9.73 20.96 7.78
N TRP A 290 10.80 20.37 7.29
CA TRP A 290 11.99 20.04 8.05
C TRP A 290 12.76 21.29 8.50
N LYS A 291 13.57 21.14 9.55
CA LYS A 291 14.52 22.17 10.01
C LYS A 291 15.87 21.54 10.34
N ALA A 292 16.76 21.53 9.35
CA ALA A 292 18.11 20.98 9.42
C ALA A 292 18.93 21.46 10.63
N ASP A 293 18.81 22.75 10.95
CA ASP A 293 19.61 23.41 11.98
C ASP A 293 19.20 23.03 13.40
N ASN A 294 18.03 22.40 13.58
CA ASN A 294 17.61 21.93 14.89
C ASN A 294 18.45 20.72 15.34
N PRO A 295 18.50 20.40 16.64
CA PRO A 295 19.06 19.13 17.12
C PRO A 295 18.36 17.94 16.43
N PRO A 296 19.03 16.79 16.19
CA PRO A 296 18.46 15.65 15.45
C PRO A 296 17.03 15.27 15.88
N GLY A 297 16.77 15.23 17.19
CA GLY A 297 15.45 14.95 17.77
C GLY A 297 14.35 15.97 17.46
N ALA A 298 14.71 17.15 16.98
CA ALA A 298 13.82 18.28 16.73
C ALA A 298 13.90 18.81 15.30
N ARG A 299 14.43 18.03 14.34
CA ARG A 299 14.47 18.44 12.92
C ARG A 299 13.19 18.13 12.16
N MET A 300 12.52 17.05 12.58
CA MET A 300 11.34 16.47 11.94
C MET A 300 10.06 17.27 12.13
N CYS A 301 9.33 17.52 11.04
CA CYS A 301 7.95 17.99 11.05
C CYS A 301 7.74 19.25 11.92
N MET A 302 8.58 20.28 11.74
CA MET A 302 8.69 21.40 12.68
C MET A 302 7.94 22.66 12.28
N THR A 303 8.00 23.03 11.00
CA THR A 303 7.44 24.30 10.54
C THR A 303 6.08 24.07 9.92
N ASP A 304 5.02 24.44 10.62
CA ASP A 304 3.68 24.43 10.05
C ASP A 304 3.61 25.42 8.86
N HIS A 305 3.15 24.93 7.71
CA HIS A 305 2.77 25.77 6.57
C HIS A 305 1.26 25.73 6.38
N ALA A 306 0.69 26.88 6.07
CA ALA A 306 -0.75 27.06 6.15
C ALA A 306 -1.50 26.66 4.87
N VAL A 307 -0.85 26.62 3.71
CA VAL A 307 -1.51 26.33 2.43
C VAL A 307 -0.63 25.45 1.54
N ALA A 308 -0.92 24.15 1.50
CA ALA A 308 -0.26 23.18 0.62
C ALA A 308 -1.26 22.36 -0.22
N ASP A 309 -2.54 22.72 -0.18
CA ASP A 309 -3.64 21.97 -0.76
C ASP A 309 -3.52 21.83 -2.28
N VAL A 310 -3.92 20.67 -2.80
CA VAL A 310 -4.00 20.36 -4.22
C VAL A 310 -5.46 20.40 -4.66
N TYR A 311 -5.71 21.08 -5.79
CA TYR A 311 -7.05 21.29 -6.33
C TYR A 311 -7.17 20.75 -7.77
N SER A 312 -8.38 20.80 -8.32
CA SER A 312 -8.67 20.32 -9.68
C SER A 312 -7.84 21.02 -10.78
N ASP A 313 -7.37 22.24 -10.55
CA ASP A 313 -6.57 23.04 -11.47
C ASP A 313 -5.31 23.60 -10.79
N GLY A 314 -4.44 22.70 -10.31
CA GLY A 314 -3.22 23.09 -9.63
C GLY A 314 -3.46 23.52 -8.19
N SER A 315 -3.02 24.73 -7.86
CA SER A 315 -3.27 25.38 -6.57
C SER A 315 -4.65 26.04 -6.47
N LEU A 316 -5.48 25.93 -7.52
CA LEU A 316 -6.77 26.62 -7.65
C LEU A 316 -7.86 25.66 -8.15
N GLY A 317 -9.11 26.11 -8.03
CA GLY A 317 -10.28 25.37 -8.50
C GLY A 317 -11.01 24.66 -7.36
N ASP A 318 -11.72 23.58 -7.71
CA ASP A 318 -12.53 22.84 -6.76
C ASP A 318 -11.65 21.86 -5.95
N PRO A 319 -12.02 21.57 -4.69
CA PRO A 319 -11.40 20.49 -3.93
C PRO A 319 -11.45 19.17 -4.69
N LEU A 320 -10.41 18.35 -4.56
CA LEU A 320 -10.38 17.06 -5.23
C LEU A 320 -11.42 16.10 -4.63
N THR A 321 -11.90 15.17 -5.45
CA THR A 321 -12.66 13.99 -4.99
C THR A 321 -11.89 12.74 -5.41
N ILE A 322 -10.97 12.30 -4.56
CA ILE A 322 -10.07 11.19 -4.87
C ILE A 322 -10.77 9.88 -4.51
N ASP A 323 -10.93 8.99 -5.50
CA ASP A 323 -11.42 7.63 -5.29
C ASP A 323 -10.51 6.92 -4.26
N PRO A 324 -11.03 6.34 -3.17
CA PRO A 324 -10.25 5.58 -2.19
C PRO A 324 -9.42 4.42 -2.76
N ALA A 325 -9.73 3.96 -3.98
CA ALA A 325 -8.94 2.98 -4.71
C ALA A 325 -7.63 3.55 -5.28
N THR A 326 -7.60 4.87 -5.55
CA THR A 326 -6.46 5.63 -6.08
C THR A 326 -5.40 5.84 -5.01
N LYS A 327 -4.13 5.61 -5.36
CA LYS A 327 -2.99 5.82 -4.47
C LYS A 327 -2.46 7.23 -4.63
N ILE A 328 -2.20 7.87 -3.49
CA ILE A 328 -1.50 9.15 -3.43
C ILE A 328 -0.03 8.88 -3.14
N ARG A 329 0.86 9.37 -4.00
CA ARG A 329 2.32 9.25 -3.88
C ARG A 329 2.98 10.60 -4.10
N PHE A 330 4.21 10.71 -3.61
CA PHE A 330 5.11 11.83 -3.86
C PHE A 330 6.39 11.27 -4.47
N ALA A 331 6.86 11.92 -5.52
CA ALA A 331 8.11 11.57 -6.20
C ALA A 331 8.49 12.72 -7.15
N ASP A 332 9.79 13.01 -7.27
CA ASP A 332 10.32 13.97 -8.23
C ASP A 332 10.31 13.42 -9.66
N VAL A 333 9.15 13.49 -10.33
CA VAL A 333 9.01 13.06 -11.73
C VAL A 333 9.47 14.14 -12.71
N THR A 334 9.70 15.36 -12.24
CA THR A 334 10.24 16.46 -13.05
C THR A 334 11.77 16.54 -13.03
N GLY A 335 12.43 15.92 -12.05
CA GLY A 335 13.85 16.11 -11.74
C GLY A 335 14.14 17.51 -11.17
N GLY A 336 13.14 18.17 -10.59
CA GLY A 336 13.22 19.54 -10.09
C GLY A 336 13.90 19.68 -8.72
N GLY A 337 14.23 18.55 -8.07
CA GLY A 337 14.64 18.48 -6.66
C GLY A 337 13.49 18.76 -5.70
N ARG A 338 12.24 18.59 -6.14
CA ARG A 338 11.04 18.71 -5.31
C ARG A 338 10.08 17.61 -5.70
N ASP A 339 9.53 16.94 -4.72
CA ASP A 339 8.57 15.89 -4.96
C ASP A 339 7.24 16.45 -5.46
N ASP A 340 6.75 15.83 -6.53
CA ASP A 340 5.48 16.15 -7.17
C ASP A 340 4.34 15.34 -6.54
N TYR A 341 3.10 15.81 -6.65
CA TYR A 341 1.93 15.09 -6.11
C TYR A 341 1.33 14.16 -7.18
N LEU A 342 1.30 12.86 -6.91
CA LEU A 342 0.86 11.83 -7.87
C LEU A 342 -0.42 11.14 -7.41
N LEU A 343 -1.38 11.04 -8.32
CA LEU A 343 -2.53 10.15 -8.21
C LEU A 343 -2.37 8.97 -9.16
N ILE A 344 -2.31 7.76 -8.61
CA ILE A 344 -2.16 6.50 -9.35
C ILE A 344 -3.45 5.71 -9.23
N LYS A 345 -4.18 5.60 -10.33
CA LYS A 345 -5.41 4.82 -10.42
C LYS A 345 -5.13 3.30 -10.36
N PRO A 346 -6.13 2.47 -10.02
CA PRO A 346 -5.98 1.02 -10.03
C PRO A 346 -5.51 0.46 -11.37
N ASP A 347 -5.87 1.08 -12.48
CA ASP A 347 -5.43 0.72 -13.84
C ASP A 347 -3.96 1.13 -14.16
N GLY A 348 -3.26 1.73 -13.19
CA GLY A 348 -1.88 2.22 -13.33
C GLY A 348 -1.76 3.60 -13.99
N THR A 349 -2.85 4.18 -14.48
CA THR A 349 -2.85 5.57 -15.00
C THR A 349 -2.37 6.50 -13.89
N THR A 350 -1.38 7.35 -14.21
CA THR A 350 -0.83 8.33 -13.25
C THR A 350 -1.06 9.74 -13.73
N THR A 351 -1.61 10.57 -12.85
CA THR A 351 -1.74 12.02 -13.01
C THR A 351 -0.87 12.70 -11.96
N ALA A 352 -0.07 13.68 -12.38
CA ALA A 352 0.83 14.43 -11.50
C ALA A 352 0.49 15.93 -11.48
N TRP A 353 0.67 16.53 -10.33
CA TRP A 353 0.68 17.98 -10.13
C TRP A 353 2.12 18.36 -9.78
N TYR A 354 2.76 19.15 -10.64
CA TYR A 354 4.17 19.45 -10.47
C TYR A 354 4.40 20.56 -9.46
N ASN A 355 5.42 20.39 -8.62
CA ASN A 355 5.75 21.29 -7.53
C ASN A 355 6.62 22.47 -8.01
N ARG A 356 6.03 23.68 -8.05
CA ARG A 356 6.71 24.93 -8.43
C ARG A 356 7.28 25.72 -7.24
N GLY A 357 7.30 25.09 -6.07
CA GLY A 357 7.79 25.63 -4.81
C GLY A 357 6.83 26.63 -4.17
N PHE A 358 7.22 27.16 -3.01
CA PHE A 358 6.43 28.16 -2.31
C PHE A 358 6.37 29.50 -3.06
N LYS A 359 5.19 30.11 -3.05
CA LYS A 359 4.92 31.46 -3.58
C LYS A 359 4.26 32.31 -2.50
N ASP A 360 4.45 33.62 -2.57
CA ASP A 360 3.70 34.55 -1.73
C ASP A 360 2.20 34.48 -2.08
N GLY A 361 1.35 34.32 -1.06
CA GLY A 361 -0.11 34.34 -1.24
C GLY A 361 -0.66 35.73 -1.64
N PRO A 362 -1.88 35.79 -2.19
CA PRO A 362 -2.51 37.06 -2.56
C PRO A 362 -2.71 38.00 -1.35
N PRO A 363 -2.76 39.33 -1.57
CA PRO A 363 -2.94 40.31 -0.49
C PRO A 363 -4.22 40.03 0.32
N GLY A 364 -4.11 40.09 1.66
CA GLY A 364 -5.26 40.01 2.58
C GLY A 364 -5.44 38.70 3.34
N ASN A 365 -4.69 37.64 3.02
CA ASN A 365 -4.66 36.42 3.84
C ASN A 365 -3.67 36.62 5.00
N LYS A 366 -4.16 36.74 6.24
CA LYS A 366 -3.33 37.00 7.43
C LYS A 366 -2.81 35.69 8.01
N SER A 367 -1.52 35.65 8.35
CA SER A 367 -0.99 34.63 9.25
C SER A 367 -1.66 34.79 10.64
N SER A 368 -1.93 33.68 11.33
CA SER A 368 -2.40 33.71 12.73
C SER A 368 -1.38 34.31 13.69
N ASP A 369 -0.14 34.53 13.24
CA ASP A 369 0.99 35.04 14.03
C ASP A 369 1.36 36.50 13.71
N SER A 370 0.53 37.21 12.93
CA SER A 370 0.77 38.62 12.57
C SER A 370 0.65 39.55 13.79
N ARG A 371 1.78 39.98 14.36
CA ARG A 371 1.83 41.04 15.38
C ARG A 371 1.38 42.40 14.80
N PRO A 372 0.71 43.28 15.58
CA PRO A 372 0.37 44.61 15.11
C PRO A 372 1.63 45.42 14.75
N GLY A 373 1.76 45.86 13.49
CA GLY A 373 2.83 46.75 13.02
C GLY A 373 3.92 46.13 12.12
N THR A 374 3.84 44.84 11.78
CA THR A 374 4.71 44.23 10.76
C THR A 374 4.12 44.39 9.35
N ARG A 375 4.97 44.48 8.31
CA ARG A 375 4.58 44.49 6.88
C ARG A 375 3.54 43.40 6.61
N GLU A 376 2.59 43.64 5.70
CA GLU A 376 1.60 42.65 5.23
C GLU A 376 2.30 41.30 5.01
N SER A 377 2.10 40.36 5.95
CA SER A 377 2.68 39.02 5.86
C SER A 377 1.79 38.20 4.95
N HIS A 378 2.16 38.10 3.67
CA HIS A 378 1.56 37.14 2.75
C HIS A 378 1.78 35.74 3.33
N VAL A 379 0.71 34.96 3.50
CA VAL A 379 0.85 33.55 3.86
C VAL A 379 1.35 32.81 2.63
N PRO A 380 2.56 32.21 2.65
CA PRO A 380 3.06 31.47 1.50
C PRO A 380 2.20 30.24 1.25
N TYR A 381 2.06 29.88 -0.03
CA TYR A 381 1.38 28.66 -0.45
C TYR A 381 2.28 27.83 -1.35
N LEU A 382 2.13 26.51 -1.30
CA LEU A 382 2.82 25.60 -2.20
C LEU A 382 2.13 25.62 -3.57
N ASP A 383 2.88 25.97 -4.62
CA ASP A 383 2.31 26.18 -5.94
C ASP A 383 2.41 24.94 -6.82
N TRP A 384 1.26 24.37 -7.17
CA TRP A 384 1.10 23.20 -8.02
C TRP A 384 0.70 23.59 -9.46
N THR A 385 1.22 22.89 -10.45
CA THR A 385 0.70 23.00 -11.83
C THR A 385 -0.68 22.37 -11.95
N PRO A 386 -1.48 22.77 -12.97
CA PRO A 386 -2.61 21.97 -13.41
C PRO A 386 -2.22 20.50 -13.66
N PRO A 387 -3.12 19.53 -13.41
CA PRO A 387 -2.81 18.11 -13.49
C PRO A 387 -2.34 17.68 -14.88
N GLN A 388 -1.25 16.93 -14.92
CA GLN A 388 -0.68 16.34 -16.13
C GLN A 388 -0.85 14.83 -16.09
N LYS A 389 -1.38 14.23 -17.16
CA LYS A 389 -1.37 12.76 -17.30
C LYS A 389 0.02 12.32 -17.76
N ILE A 390 0.81 11.77 -16.85
CA ILE A 390 2.20 11.39 -17.10
C ILE A 390 2.36 9.92 -17.52
N SER A 391 1.33 9.09 -17.33
CA SER A 391 1.37 7.67 -17.69
C SER A 391 -0.02 7.10 -17.94
N GLY A 392 -0.12 6.19 -18.91
CA GLY A 392 -1.35 5.50 -19.28
C GLY A 392 -1.63 4.22 -18.50
N PRO A 393 -2.81 3.61 -18.72
CA PRO A 393 -3.19 2.35 -18.11
C PRO A 393 -2.27 1.22 -18.57
N LEU A 394 -2.13 0.19 -17.74
CA LEU A 394 -1.43 -1.05 -18.08
C LEU A 394 -2.45 -2.19 -18.19
N GLN A 395 -2.05 -3.27 -18.87
CA GLN A 395 -2.95 -4.41 -19.12
C GLN A 395 -3.29 -5.19 -17.84
N ASN A 396 -2.35 -5.24 -16.88
CA ASN A 396 -2.49 -5.95 -15.59
C ASN A 396 -1.73 -5.21 -14.47
N PRO A 397 -2.13 -3.97 -14.13
CA PRO A 397 -1.49 -3.17 -13.11
C PRO A 397 -1.77 -3.80 -11.74
N ARG A 398 -0.70 -4.08 -10.99
CA ARG A 398 -0.81 -4.61 -9.62
C ARG A 398 -0.40 -3.56 -8.60
N GLU A 399 0.87 -3.18 -8.66
CA GLU A 399 1.43 -2.14 -7.82
C GLU A 399 2.36 -1.28 -8.67
N ILE A 400 2.21 0.04 -8.57
CA ILE A 400 3.09 1.00 -9.23
C ILE A 400 3.92 1.72 -8.17
N ARG A 401 5.21 1.85 -8.44
CA ARG A 401 6.17 2.65 -7.68
C ARG A 401 6.80 3.69 -8.59
N TYR A 402 7.29 4.75 -7.97
CA TYR A 402 8.11 5.77 -8.59
C TYR A 402 9.37 5.92 -7.75
N ALA A 403 10.54 5.72 -8.36
CA ALA A 403 11.85 5.84 -7.73
C ALA A 403 12.91 6.00 -8.82
N ASP A 404 14.01 6.68 -8.53
CA ASP A 404 15.12 6.86 -9.47
C ASP A 404 15.94 5.56 -9.56
N LEU A 405 15.84 4.83 -10.67
CA LEU A 405 16.54 3.55 -10.81
C LEU A 405 17.96 3.71 -11.37
N ASN A 406 18.23 4.82 -12.07
CA ASN A 406 19.44 5.01 -12.85
C ASN A 406 20.35 6.14 -12.31
N GLY A 407 19.94 6.82 -11.23
CA GLY A 407 20.69 7.89 -10.58
C GLY A 407 20.62 9.23 -11.32
N ASP A 408 19.63 9.44 -12.18
CA ASP A 408 19.52 10.68 -12.98
C ASP A 408 18.71 11.80 -12.30
N LYS A 409 18.28 11.55 -11.07
CA LYS A 409 17.46 12.36 -10.17
C LYS A 409 16.02 12.56 -10.66
N ARG A 410 15.52 11.68 -11.54
CA ARG A 410 14.11 11.63 -11.92
C ARG A 410 13.54 10.30 -11.48
N ALA A 411 12.36 10.34 -10.87
CA ALA A 411 11.67 9.11 -10.54
C ALA A 411 11.20 8.39 -11.81
N ASP A 412 11.60 7.14 -11.95
CA ASP A 412 11.19 6.19 -12.99
C ASP A 412 9.90 5.47 -12.58
N ARG A 413 9.15 4.98 -13.57
CA ARG A 413 7.91 4.24 -13.30
C ARG A 413 8.20 2.76 -13.20
N ILE A 414 7.75 2.12 -12.12
CA ILE A 414 8.00 0.70 -11.87
C ILE A 414 6.68 -0.02 -11.66
N LEU A 415 6.45 -1.10 -12.43
CA LEU A 415 5.37 -2.06 -12.20
C LEU A 415 5.92 -3.26 -11.43
N ILE A 416 5.32 -3.55 -10.27
CA ILE A 416 5.61 -4.79 -9.54
C ILE A 416 4.74 -5.91 -10.11
N THR A 417 5.37 -7.04 -10.46
CA THR A 417 4.66 -8.21 -10.99
C THR A 417 3.83 -8.87 -9.87
N ALA A 418 2.88 -9.73 -10.25
CA ALA A 418 2.04 -10.45 -9.29
C ALA A 418 2.82 -11.31 -8.27
N LYS A 419 4.07 -11.67 -8.59
CA LYS A 419 4.95 -12.48 -7.75
C LYS A 419 6.14 -11.69 -7.19
N GLY A 420 6.05 -10.36 -7.17
CA GLY A 420 7.07 -9.51 -6.53
C GLY A 420 8.38 -9.40 -7.31
N GLY A 421 8.33 -9.45 -8.65
CA GLY A 421 9.38 -8.96 -9.53
C GLY A 421 9.07 -7.55 -10.03
N ALA A 422 9.85 -7.03 -10.99
CA ALA A 422 9.67 -5.66 -11.48
C ALA A 422 9.92 -5.49 -12.98
N ARG A 423 9.11 -4.62 -13.61
CA ARG A 423 9.29 -4.04 -14.94
C ARG A 423 9.31 -2.53 -14.83
N ALA A 424 10.18 -1.85 -15.58
CA ALA A 424 10.35 -0.41 -15.46
C ALA A 424 10.18 0.34 -16.78
N TRP A 425 9.87 1.63 -16.63
CA TRP A 425 9.96 2.62 -17.68
C TRP A 425 10.80 3.79 -17.19
N ILE A 426 11.86 4.11 -17.94
CA ILE A 426 12.80 5.19 -17.61
C ILE A 426 12.22 6.54 -17.99
N ASN A 427 12.31 7.50 -17.08
CA ASN A 427 11.80 8.86 -17.25
C ASN A 427 12.78 9.71 -18.07
N GLU A 428 12.45 9.88 -19.34
CA GLU A 428 13.16 10.72 -20.31
C GLU A 428 12.46 12.09 -20.51
N GLY A 429 11.55 12.45 -19.61
CA GLY A 429 10.90 13.76 -19.62
C GLY A 429 11.93 14.88 -19.51
N ALA A 430 11.65 16.02 -20.16
CA ALA A 430 12.50 17.20 -20.00
C ALA A 430 12.50 17.64 -18.53
N LYS A 431 13.68 17.98 -18.00
CA LYS A 431 13.84 18.45 -16.62
C LYS A 431 12.92 19.66 -16.36
N GLY A 432 12.12 19.59 -15.29
CA GLY A 432 11.11 20.58 -14.93
C GLY A 432 9.75 20.40 -15.62
N ALA A 433 9.57 19.39 -16.48
CA ALA A 433 8.31 19.10 -17.18
C ALA A 433 7.88 17.62 -17.12
N GLY A 434 8.82 16.69 -16.88
CA GLY A 434 8.54 15.26 -16.67
C GLY A 434 7.75 14.57 -17.80
N GLY A 435 7.23 13.37 -17.52
CA GLY A 435 6.08 12.83 -18.25
C GLY A 435 6.35 12.03 -19.54
N LYS A 436 7.60 11.66 -19.84
CA LYS A 436 7.91 10.73 -20.95
C LYS A 436 8.63 9.50 -20.41
N TYR A 437 8.02 8.33 -20.61
CA TYR A 437 8.49 7.08 -20.04
C TYR A 437 8.81 6.08 -21.16
N ARG A 438 10.06 5.64 -21.24
CA ARG A 438 10.50 4.59 -22.18
C ARG A 438 10.51 3.25 -21.49
N ASP A 439 9.78 2.30 -22.04
CA ASP A 439 9.72 0.91 -21.54
C ASP A 439 11.08 0.22 -21.71
N ILE A 440 11.63 -0.29 -20.63
CA ILE A 440 12.84 -1.11 -20.64
C ILE A 440 12.56 -2.56 -20.28
N GLY A 441 11.29 -2.90 -20.06
CA GLY A 441 10.90 -4.26 -19.74
C GLY A 441 11.37 -4.71 -18.35
N ARG A 442 11.64 -6.00 -18.19
CA ARG A 442 11.88 -6.62 -16.88
C ARG A 442 13.24 -6.22 -16.31
N ILE A 443 13.23 -5.58 -15.15
CA ILE A 443 14.44 -5.25 -14.39
C ILE A 443 14.70 -6.23 -13.25
N ALA A 444 13.67 -6.94 -12.77
CA ALA A 444 13.82 -7.88 -11.68
C ALA A 444 12.94 -9.14 -11.85
N GLY A 445 13.53 -10.28 -11.51
CA GLY A 445 12.89 -11.58 -11.47
C GLY A 445 11.80 -11.72 -10.38
N ASP A 446 11.01 -12.79 -10.40
CA ASP A 446 9.92 -12.94 -9.40
C ASP A 446 10.47 -13.46 -8.08
N ALA A 447 10.48 -12.63 -7.03
CA ALA A 447 10.95 -13.01 -5.70
C ALA A 447 9.96 -13.89 -4.92
N GLU A 448 8.74 -14.13 -5.42
CA GLU A 448 7.65 -14.82 -4.72
C GLU A 448 7.22 -14.09 -3.43
N VAL A 449 7.20 -12.76 -3.48
CA VAL A 449 6.77 -11.88 -2.40
C VAL A 449 5.53 -11.08 -2.81
N PRO A 450 4.66 -10.66 -1.86
CA PRO A 450 3.49 -9.86 -2.19
C PRO A 450 3.87 -8.53 -2.85
N PRO A 451 3.20 -8.10 -3.93
CA PRO A 451 3.55 -6.86 -4.63
C PRO A 451 3.47 -5.60 -3.75
N LYS A 452 2.55 -5.61 -2.76
CA LYS A 452 2.34 -4.49 -1.82
C LYS A 452 3.54 -4.28 -0.88
N ASP A 453 4.31 -5.34 -0.61
CA ASP A 453 5.45 -5.33 0.31
C ASP A 453 6.68 -4.71 -0.38
N VAL A 454 6.68 -4.60 -1.72
CA VAL A 454 7.81 -4.10 -2.49
C VAL A 454 7.82 -2.57 -2.51
N GLN A 455 8.98 -2.00 -2.20
CA GLN A 455 9.35 -0.59 -2.27
C GLN A 455 10.68 -0.44 -3.00
N PHE A 456 11.00 0.80 -3.38
CA PHE A 456 12.28 1.17 -3.94
C PHE A 456 12.81 2.41 -3.22
N ALA A 457 14.06 2.37 -2.79
CA ALA A 457 14.75 3.48 -2.12
C ALA A 457 16.26 3.23 -2.17
N ASP A 458 17.07 4.27 -2.27
CA ASP A 458 18.54 4.16 -2.17
C ASP A 458 18.92 3.82 -0.72
N LEU A 459 19.59 2.70 -0.48
CA LEU A 459 19.99 2.24 0.86
C LEU A 459 21.49 2.33 1.10
N ASP A 460 22.31 2.41 0.06
CA ASP A 460 23.77 2.41 0.16
C ASP A 460 24.43 3.72 -0.27
N GLY A 461 23.65 4.65 -0.83
CA GLY A 461 24.03 6.01 -1.19
C GLY A 461 24.70 6.09 -2.56
N ASP A 462 24.37 5.20 -3.50
CA ASP A 462 24.89 5.21 -4.87
C ASP A 462 24.04 6.01 -5.88
N ASP A 463 23.05 6.75 -5.37
CA ASP A 463 22.00 7.50 -6.08
C ASP A 463 20.96 6.63 -6.80
N LYS A 464 21.08 5.29 -6.79
CA LYS A 464 20.09 4.39 -7.40
C LYS A 464 19.18 3.80 -6.34
N ALA A 465 17.91 3.68 -6.69
CA ALA A 465 16.95 3.02 -5.83
C ALA A 465 17.17 1.49 -5.82
N ASP A 466 17.27 0.94 -4.62
CA ASP A 466 17.39 -0.48 -4.34
C ASP A 466 16.03 -1.17 -4.24
N PHE A 467 15.99 -2.49 -4.41
CA PHE A 467 14.78 -3.27 -4.23
C PHE A 467 14.60 -3.61 -2.77
N VAL A 468 13.47 -3.22 -2.18
CA VAL A 468 13.19 -3.44 -0.76
C VAL A 468 11.88 -4.19 -0.59
N ARG A 469 11.89 -5.29 0.18
CA ARG A 469 10.68 -5.91 0.70
C ARG A 469 10.50 -5.51 2.15
N ILE A 470 9.42 -4.78 2.45
CA ILE A 470 8.97 -4.51 3.81
C ILE A 470 7.71 -5.34 4.07
N GLY A 471 7.84 -6.36 4.91
CA GLY A 471 6.70 -7.17 5.32
C GLY A 471 5.66 -6.38 6.12
N TRP A 472 4.47 -6.93 6.27
CA TRP A 472 3.36 -6.31 6.99
C TRP A 472 3.68 -6.02 8.48
N THR A 473 4.72 -6.62 9.06
CA THR A 473 5.23 -6.31 10.41
C THR A 473 6.44 -5.36 10.42
N GLY A 474 6.94 -4.95 9.26
CA GLY A 474 8.11 -4.07 9.13
C GLY A 474 9.45 -4.78 8.97
N VAL A 475 9.50 -6.12 9.03
CA VAL A 475 10.73 -6.86 8.71
C VAL A 475 11.14 -6.53 7.28
N THR A 476 12.36 -6.03 7.13
CA THR A 476 12.85 -5.47 5.87
C THR A 476 14.02 -6.27 5.33
N HIS A 477 13.90 -6.71 4.08
CA HIS A 477 14.94 -7.35 3.28
C HIS A 477 15.25 -6.47 2.08
N ALA A 478 16.53 -6.18 1.86
CA ALA A 478 17.03 -5.40 0.73
C ALA A 478 17.87 -6.21 -0.27
N TRP A 479 17.81 -5.78 -1.52
CA TRP A 479 18.71 -6.16 -2.60
C TRP A 479 19.22 -4.89 -3.29
N LEU A 480 20.54 -4.71 -3.35
CA LEU A 480 21.13 -3.51 -3.94
C LEU A 480 21.09 -3.55 -5.46
N ASN A 481 20.87 -2.39 -6.07
CA ASN A 481 20.77 -2.22 -7.51
C ASN A 481 22.16 -2.14 -8.17
N GLU A 482 22.68 -3.28 -8.61
CA GLU A 482 23.94 -3.36 -9.35
C GLU A 482 23.74 -3.33 -10.88
N LEU A 483 22.58 -2.89 -11.38
CA LEU A 483 22.34 -2.78 -12.82
C LEU A 483 23.38 -1.81 -13.45
N PRO A 484 24.08 -2.24 -14.51
CA PRO A 484 25.00 -1.36 -15.23
C PRO A 484 24.24 -0.27 -15.98
N PRO A 485 24.85 0.90 -16.25
CA PRO A 485 24.20 1.99 -16.97
C PRO A 485 23.53 1.57 -18.29
N ASP A 486 24.18 0.69 -19.07
CA ASP A 486 23.67 0.21 -20.35
C ASP A 486 22.37 -0.63 -20.24
N ASP A 487 22.07 -1.20 -19.06
CA ASP A 487 20.81 -1.94 -18.85
C ASP A 487 19.60 -0.99 -18.92
N PHE A 488 19.76 0.29 -18.62
CA PHE A 488 18.68 1.29 -18.69
C PHE A 488 18.44 1.80 -20.12
N ASP A 489 19.35 1.52 -21.05
CA ASP A 489 19.23 1.88 -22.47
C ASP A 489 18.69 0.75 -23.35
N THR A 490 18.61 -0.46 -22.79
CA THR A 490 18.20 -1.67 -23.50
C THR A 490 16.82 -2.16 -23.06
N PHE A 491 16.13 -2.88 -23.94
CA PHE A 491 14.84 -3.48 -23.62
C PHE A 491 15.02 -4.94 -23.21
N HIS A 492 14.50 -5.29 -22.04
CA HIS A 492 14.58 -6.62 -21.42
C HIS A 492 13.20 -7.30 -21.48
N PRO A 493 12.99 -8.31 -22.34
CA PRO A 493 11.66 -8.87 -22.60
C PRO A 493 10.97 -9.53 -21.39
#